data_AF-A0AAQ4DFY8-F1
#
_entry.id   AF-A0AAQ4DFY8-F1
#
_cell.length_a   1.000
_cell.length_b   1.000
_cell.length_c   1.000
_cell.angle_alpha   90.00
_cell.angle_beta   90.00
_cell.angle_gamma   90.00
#
_symmetry.space_group_name_H-M   'P 1'
#
loop_
_entity.id
_entity.type
_entity.pdbx_description
1 polymer ?
#
loop_
_entity_poly.entity_id
_entity_poly.type
_entity_poly.pdbx_seq_one_letter_code
_entity_poly.pdbx_strand_id
1 'polypeptide(L)'
;MANPKYADLPGIAYEQPDVYETEDLPESDQVVSDVGVDQSESVNTLSVSVTDAYDKFKGCSVDASTVDFTEGISRQPKKGYHVTSGEWEMAGDKEPENLHQKYQRLQFEVRELLNEVESIKVSPLCAQ
;
A
#
# COMPACT_ATOMS: atom_id res chain seq x y z
N MET A 1 56.43 -32.34 3.14
CA MET A 1 57.38 -32.79 4.19
C MET A 1 56.75 -32.43 5.54
N ALA A 2 56.58 -33.40 6.45
CA ALA A 2 55.99 -33.15 7.76
C ALA A 2 56.94 -32.29 8.62
N ASN A 3 56.37 -31.34 9.36
CA ASN A 3 57.15 -30.45 10.23
C ASN A 3 57.73 -31.26 11.41
N PRO A 4 59.06 -31.22 11.65
CA PRO A 4 59.73 -32.05 12.67
C PRO A 4 59.21 -31.81 14.09
N LYS A 5 58.55 -30.69 14.35
CA LYS A 5 57.92 -30.38 15.64
C LYS A 5 56.73 -31.29 15.97
N TYR A 6 56.05 -31.83 14.96
CA TYR A 6 54.80 -32.59 15.13
C TYR A 6 54.91 -34.05 14.72
N ALA A 7 56.03 -34.47 14.11
CA ALA A 7 56.22 -35.79 13.48
C ALA A 7 56.00 -37.01 14.41
N ASP A 8 56.34 -36.89 15.69
CA ASP A 8 56.27 -38.00 16.66
C ASP A 8 54.98 -38.00 17.50
N LEU A 9 54.06 -37.04 17.27
CA LEU A 9 52.86 -36.90 18.08
C LEU A 9 51.72 -37.79 17.54
N PRO A 10 51.10 -38.64 18.38
CA PRO A 10 49.93 -39.40 17.98
C PRO A 10 48.71 -38.47 17.83
N GLY A 11 47.87 -38.74 16.83
CA GLY A 11 46.60 -38.02 16.64
C GLY A 11 46.68 -36.69 15.87
N ILE A 12 47.82 -36.37 15.25
CA ILE A 12 47.94 -35.22 14.35
C ILE A 12 47.50 -35.62 12.93
N ALA A 13 46.62 -34.81 12.32
CA ALA A 13 46.17 -35.02 10.95
C ALA A 13 47.19 -34.42 9.96
N TYR A 14 47.86 -35.28 9.19
CA TYR A 14 48.91 -34.88 8.24
C TYR A 14 48.40 -34.63 6.81
N GLU A 15 47.25 -35.20 6.45
CA GLU A 15 46.69 -35.17 5.09
C GLU A 15 45.46 -34.26 4.97
N GLN A 16 45.19 -33.47 6.00
CA GLN A 16 44.10 -32.51 5.99
C GLN A 16 44.62 -31.13 5.58
N PRO A 17 43.82 -30.36 4.81
CA PRO A 17 44.16 -28.98 4.53
C PRO A 17 44.14 -28.17 5.82
N ASP A 18 45.14 -27.29 5.99
CA ASP A 18 45.21 -26.38 7.13
C ASP A 18 44.08 -25.32 7.09
N VAL A 19 43.52 -25.08 5.90
CA VAL A 19 42.51 -24.05 5.64
C VAL A 19 41.36 -24.65 4.83
N TYR A 20 40.14 -24.45 5.31
CA TYR A 20 38.91 -24.86 4.63
C TYR A 20 38.19 -23.61 4.14
N GLU A 21 38.42 -23.26 2.87
CA GLU A 21 37.79 -22.14 2.19
C GLU A 21 36.82 -22.67 1.12
N THR A 22 35.78 -21.89 0.82
CA THR A 22 34.93 -22.11 -0.34
C THR A 22 35.62 -21.61 -1.60
N GLU A 23 35.36 -22.23 -2.75
CA GLU A 23 35.79 -21.69 -4.03
C GLU A 23 35.09 -20.34 -4.25
N ASP A 24 35.85 -19.24 -4.15
CA ASP A 24 35.32 -17.89 -4.28
C ASP A 24 35.03 -17.60 -5.76
N LEU A 25 33.74 -17.62 -6.11
CA LEU A 25 33.28 -17.19 -7.43
C LEU A 25 33.29 -15.66 -7.49
N PRO A 26 33.66 -15.05 -8.63
CA PRO A 26 33.58 -13.60 -8.78
C PRO A 26 32.13 -13.14 -8.52
N GLU A 27 31.96 -11.95 -7.94
CA GLU A 27 30.63 -11.41 -7.58
C GLU A 27 29.62 -11.45 -8.74
N SER A 28 30.10 -11.33 -9.99
CA SER A 28 29.28 -11.42 -11.21
C SER A 28 28.69 -12.79 -11.49
N ASP A 29 29.34 -13.85 -11.01
CA ASP A 29 28.98 -15.26 -11.25
C ASP A 29 28.31 -15.89 -10.03
N GLN A 30 28.20 -15.14 -8.93
CA GLN A 30 27.38 -15.54 -7.80
C GLN A 30 25.92 -15.50 -8.24
N VAL A 31 25.24 -16.65 -8.09
CA VAL A 31 23.79 -16.72 -8.34
C VAL A 31 23.13 -15.83 -7.30
N VAL A 32 22.73 -14.62 -7.72
CA VAL A 32 21.77 -13.81 -6.99
C VAL A 32 20.44 -14.54 -7.12
N SER A 33 20.23 -15.57 -6.30
CA SER A 33 18.89 -16.08 -6.05
C SER A 33 18.12 -14.87 -5.53
N ASP A 34 17.15 -14.43 -6.31
CA ASP A 34 16.27 -13.29 -6.03
C ASP A 34 16.03 -13.24 -4.52
N VAL A 35 16.68 -12.26 -3.88
CA VAL A 35 16.84 -12.22 -2.42
C VAL A 35 15.45 -12.37 -1.83
N GLY A 36 15.30 -13.43 -1.02
CA GLY A 36 14.03 -13.93 -0.54
C GLY A 36 13.02 -12.83 -0.28
N VAL A 37 12.07 -12.67 -1.21
CA VAL A 37 10.82 -11.99 -0.92
C VAL A 37 10.28 -12.69 0.32
N ASP A 38 10.09 -11.94 1.40
CA ASP A 38 9.66 -12.47 2.68
C ASP A 38 8.36 -13.27 2.49
N GLN A 39 8.48 -14.60 2.36
CA GLN A 39 7.36 -15.53 2.25
C GLN A 39 6.76 -15.80 3.64
N SER A 40 6.79 -14.79 4.51
CA SER A 40 6.18 -14.88 5.82
C SER A 40 4.67 -14.96 5.66
N GLU A 41 4.01 -15.82 6.43
CA GLU A 41 2.55 -15.98 6.41
C GLU A 41 1.79 -14.67 6.76
N SER A 42 2.50 -13.69 7.30
CA SER A 42 1.98 -12.37 7.66
C SER A 42 2.00 -11.37 6.50
N VAL A 43 2.67 -11.68 5.38
CA VAL A 43 2.81 -10.78 4.22
C VAL A 43 2.09 -11.36 3.02
N ASN A 44 1.18 -10.58 2.42
CA ASN A 44 0.49 -10.95 1.19
C ASN A 44 1.11 -10.23 -0.01
N THR A 45 1.73 -10.98 -0.92
CA THR A 45 2.32 -10.44 -2.15
C THR A 45 1.28 -10.39 -3.26
N LEU A 46 0.93 -9.18 -3.71
CA LEU A 46 -0.03 -8.97 -4.79
C LEU A 46 0.71 -8.77 -6.12
N SER A 47 0.32 -9.53 -7.15
CA SER A 47 0.78 -9.30 -8.52
C SER A 47 -0.04 -8.17 -9.16
N VAL A 48 0.63 -7.08 -9.52
CA VAL A 48 0.01 -5.92 -10.15
C VAL A 48 0.33 -5.91 -11.65
N SER A 49 -0.71 -5.96 -12.47
CA SER A 49 -0.63 -5.80 -13.92
C SER A 49 -0.74 -4.32 -14.31
N VAL A 50 0.18 -3.84 -15.15
CA VAL A 50 0.21 -2.43 -15.58
C VAL A 50 -1.01 -2.08 -16.43
N THR A 51 -1.44 -3.00 -17.28
CA THR A 51 -2.61 -2.82 -18.16
C THR A 51 -3.88 -2.62 -17.35
N ASP A 52 -4.11 -3.49 -16.37
CA ASP A 52 -5.35 -3.47 -15.60
C ASP A 52 -5.35 -2.28 -14.62
N ALA A 53 -4.18 -1.90 -14.09
CA ALA A 53 -4.03 -0.68 -13.32
C ALA A 53 -4.36 0.57 -14.18
N TYR A 54 -3.86 0.64 -15.41
CA TYR A 54 -4.17 1.74 -16.31
C TYR A 54 -5.67 1.84 -16.58
N ASP A 55 -6.33 0.72 -16.92
CA ASP A 55 -7.76 0.71 -17.21
C ASP A 55 -8.60 1.11 -15.99
N LYS A 56 -8.19 0.75 -14.76
CA LYS A 56 -8.87 1.16 -13.52
C LYS A 56 -8.85 2.66 -13.29
N PHE A 57 -7.73 3.32 -13.56
CA PHE A 57 -7.57 4.77 -13.33
C PHE A 57 -7.86 5.61 -14.58
N LYS A 58 -8.21 4.97 -15.70
CA LYS A 58 -8.51 5.66 -16.95
C LYS A 58 -9.77 6.50 -16.81
N GLY A 59 -9.61 7.82 -16.87
CA GLY A 59 -10.71 8.78 -16.70
C GLY A 59 -10.78 9.40 -15.31
N CYS A 60 -10.01 8.92 -14.33
CA CYS A 60 -9.80 9.62 -13.08
C CYS A 60 -8.87 10.82 -13.32
N SER A 61 -9.32 12.03 -12.99
CA SER A 61 -8.51 13.25 -13.04
C SER A 61 -8.40 13.85 -11.65
N VAL A 62 -7.22 14.39 -11.33
CA VAL A 62 -6.95 15.02 -10.04
C VAL A 62 -6.78 16.52 -10.25
N ASP A 63 -7.50 17.33 -9.48
CA ASP A 63 -7.32 18.79 -9.48
C ASP A 63 -6.20 19.18 -8.50
N ALA A 64 -5.26 19.99 -8.99
CA ALA A 64 -4.11 20.50 -8.22
C ALA A 64 -4.27 21.99 -7.83
N SER A 65 -5.37 22.64 -8.20
CA SER A 65 -5.53 24.09 -8.06
C SER A 65 -5.48 24.62 -6.62
N THR A 66 -5.90 23.81 -5.65
CA THR A 66 -6.09 24.21 -4.24
C THR A 66 -5.19 23.43 -3.27
N VAL A 67 -4.19 22.73 -3.80
CA VAL A 67 -3.36 21.79 -3.04
C VAL A 67 -2.18 22.51 -2.39
N ASP A 68 -2.00 22.33 -1.08
CA ASP A 68 -0.85 22.86 -0.33
C ASP A 68 -0.26 21.77 0.59
N PHE A 69 1.00 21.38 0.33
CA PHE A 69 1.76 20.41 1.14
C PHE A 69 2.75 21.05 2.10
N THR A 70 2.84 22.38 2.12
CA THR A 70 3.82 23.07 2.96
C THR A 70 3.41 23.04 4.43
N GLU A 71 4.37 22.95 5.36
CA GLU A 71 4.08 22.92 6.82
C GLU A 71 3.64 24.26 7.43
N GLY A 72 3.47 25.30 6.61
CA GLY A 72 3.06 26.63 7.10
C GLY A 72 1.73 26.60 7.87
N ILE A 73 1.61 27.42 8.91
CA ILE A 73 0.38 27.56 9.70
C ILE A 73 -0.58 28.48 8.95
N SER A 74 -1.74 27.96 8.52
CA SER A 74 -2.80 28.72 7.86
C SER A 74 -4.12 28.64 8.61
N ARG A 75 -5.01 29.62 8.37
CA ARG A 75 -6.36 29.66 8.99
C ARG A 75 -7.26 28.49 8.53
N GLN A 76 -7.06 28.01 7.32
CA GLN A 76 -7.74 26.83 6.79
C GLN A 76 -6.80 25.63 6.85
N PRO A 77 -7.31 24.42 7.16
CA PRO A 77 -6.48 23.22 7.12
C PRO A 77 -5.97 23.03 5.70
N LYS A 78 -4.66 22.81 5.58
CA LYS A 78 -4.05 22.49 4.30
C LYS A 78 -4.54 21.13 3.84
N LYS A 79 -5.11 21.10 2.65
CA LYS A 79 -5.61 19.87 2.04
C LYS A 79 -4.67 19.53 0.90
N GLY A 80 -4.27 18.26 0.87
CA GLY A 80 -3.62 17.66 -0.29
C GLY A 80 -4.61 17.55 -1.45
N TYR A 81 -4.40 16.57 -2.33
CA TYR A 81 -5.38 16.22 -3.35
C TYR A 81 -6.70 15.80 -2.69
N HIS A 82 -7.72 16.64 -2.77
CA HIS A 82 -9.04 16.33 -2.26
C HIS A 82 -9.78 15.53 -3.31
N VAL A 83 -10.12 14.27 -2.99
CA VAL A 83 -11.02 13.47 -3.83
C VAL A 83 -12.43 14.05 -3.66
N THR A 84 -12.77 15.01 -4.49
CA THR A 84 -14.10 15.65 -4.54
C THR A 84 -15.10 14.83 -5.35
N SER A 85 -14.61 13.87 -6.14
CA SER A 85 -15.37 13.07 -7.08
C SER A 85 -14.89 11.62 -7.02
N GLY A 86 -15.80 10.73 -6.63
CA GLY A 86 -15.65 9.28 -6.58
C GLY A 86 -16.98 8.66 -6.15
N GLU A 87 -17.28 7.45 -6.63
CA GLU A 87 -18.34 6.65 -6.03
C GLU A 87 -17.90 6.31 -4.61
N TRP A 88 -18.52 6.97 -3.63
CA TRP A 88 -18.36 6.58 -2.24
C TRP A 88 -18.98 5.20 -2.10
N GLU A 89 -18.18 4.19 -1.73
CA GLU A 89 -18.67 2.83 -1.53
C GLU A 89 -19.81 2.84 -0.50
N MET A 90 -21.04 2.72 -0.97
CA MET A 90 -22.17 2.35 -0.14
C MET A 90 -22.16 0.82 -0.02
N ALA A 91 -22.32 0.30 1.20
CA ALA A 91 -22.46 -1.13 1.39
C ALA A 91 -23.65 -1.62 0.56
N GLY A 92 -23.46 -2.70 -0.21
CA GLY A 92 -24.58 -3.33 -0.91
C GLY A 92 -25.61 -3.86 0.09
N ASP A 93 -26.88 -3.99 -0.33
CA ASP A 93 -28.06 -4.30 0.50
C ASP A 93 -27.94 -5.53 1.44
N LYS A 94 -26.88 -6.34 1.32
CA LYS A 94 -26.71 -7.62 2.02
C LYS A 94 -25.43 -7.72 2.85
N GLU A 95 -24.61 -6.68 2.93
CA GLU A 95 -23.38 -6.67 3.74
C GLU A 95 -23.51 -5.73 4.95
N PRO A 96 -22.89 -6.06 6.10
CA PRO A 96 -22.91 -5.17 7.26
C PRO A 96 -22.12 -3.89 6.96
N GLU A 97 -22.77 -2.73 7.16
CA GLU A 97 -22.16 -1.42 6.96
C GLU A 97 -20.99 -1.17 7.93
N ASN A 98 -19.85 -0.70 7.41
CA ASN A 98 -18.80 -0.11 8.24
C ASN A 98 -19.24 1.25 8.81
N LEU A 99 -18.69 1.66 9.95
CA LEU A 99 -19.07 2.90 10.64
C LEU A 99 -18.89 4.16 9.76
N HIS A 100 -17.87 4.14 8.90
CA HIS A 100 -17.62 5.19 7.91
C HIS A 100 -18.70 5.22 6.81
N GLN A 101 -19.08 4.05 6.28
CA GLN A 101 -20.13 3.90 5.26
C GLN A 101 -21.49 4.34 5.81
N LYS A 102 -21.79 3.96 7.06
CA LYS A 102 -23.01 4.40 7.77
C LYS A 102 -23.08 5.91 7.93
N TYR A 103 -21.97 6.55 8.31
CA TYR A 103 -21.90 8.02 8.40
C TYR A 103 -22.18 8.68 7.03
N GLN A 104 -21.60 8.15 5.95
CA GLN A 104 -21.81 8.66 4.60
C GLN A 104 -23.25 8.51 4.12
N ARG A 105 -23.88 7.34 4.33
CA ARG A 105 -25.31 7.13 4.00
C ARG A 105 -26.19 8.13 4.72
N LEU A 106 -26.01 8.31 6.04
CA LEU A 106 -26.79 9.27 6.82
C LEU A 106 -26.58 10.71 6.33
N GLN A 107 -25.36 11.10 5.95
CA GLN A 107 -25.09 12.42 5.37
C GLN A 107 -25.80 12.63 4.03
N PHE A 108 -26.01 11.56 3.25
CA PHE A 108 -26.75 11.61 2.00
C PHE A 108 -28.26 11.71 2.26
N GLU A 109 -28.82 10.83 3.09
CA GLU A 109 -30.24 10.84 3.48
C GLU A 109 -30.67 12.20 4.07
N VAL A 110 -29.83 12.80 4.93
CA VAL A 110 -30.10 14.13 5.49
C VAL A 110 -30.10 15.20 4.40
N ARG A 111 -29.20 15.13 3.41
CA ARG A 111 -29.17 16.08 2.30
C ARG A 111 -30.38 15.93 1.39
N GLU A 112 -30.80 14.71 1.09
CA GLU A 112 -32.03 14.42 0.34
C GLU A 112 -33.26 15.00 1.04
N LEU A 113 -33.40 14.72 2.34
CA LEU A 113 -34.50 15.28 3.15
C LEU A 113 -34.50 16.81 3.16
N LEU A 114 -33.33 17.44 3.25
CA LEU A 114 -33.22 18.90 3.18
C LEU A 114 -33.70 19.44 1.82
N ASN A 115 -33.32 18.78 0.71
CA ASN A 115 -33.80 19.15 -0.62
C ASN A 115 -35.32 18.99 -0.77
N GLU A 116 -35.90 17.91 -0.22
CA GLU A 116 -37.35 17.72 -0.20
C GLU A 116 -38.05 18.83 0.59
N VAL A 117 -37.56 19.16 1.79
CA VAL A 117 -38.10 20.25 2.60
C VAL A 117 -37.99 21.60 1.87
N GLU A 118 -36.88 21.87 1.18
CA GLU A 118 -36.73 23.07 0.36
C GLU A 118 -37.73 23.10 -0.80
N SER A 119 -37.91 21.99 -1.51
CA SER A 119 -38.91 21.90 -2.58
C SER A 119 -40.34 22.15 -2.07
N ILE A 120 -40.69 21.62 -0.89
CA ILE A 120 -41.99 21.85 -0.25
C ILE A 120 -42.13 23.32 0.17
N LYS A 121 -41.07 23.96 0.66
CA LYS A 121 -41.05 25.39 1.04
C LYS A 121 -41.17 26.33 -0.16
N VAL A 122 -40.72 25.92 -1.34
CA VAL A 122 -40.85 26.70 -2.59
C VAL A 122 -42.24 26.52 -3.22
N SER A 123 -42.92 25.40 -2.93
CA SER A 123 -44.25 25.06 -3.44
C SER A 123 -45.48 25.84 -2.88
N PRO A 124 -45.47 26.57 -1.75
CA PRO A 124 -46.71 27.09 -1.16
C PRO A 124 -47.05 28.53 -1.61
N LEU A 125 -46.57 28.97 -2.79
CA LEU A 125 -46.97 30.26 -3.39
C LEU A 125 -47.78 30.14 -4.69
N CYS A 126 -48.33 28.96 -5.00
CA CYS A 126 -49.25 28.76 -6.12
C CYS A 126 -50.57 28.14 -5.66
N ALA A 127 -51.29 28.82 -4.77
CA ALA A 127 -52.72 28.63 -4.52
C ALA A 127 -53.25 29.73 -3.57
N GLN A 128 -53.33 30.97 -4.06
CA GLN A 128 -54.28 31.98 -3.57
C GLN A 128 -54.87 32.70 -4.77
#